data_AF-A0A183FEU4-F1
#
_entry.id   AF-A0A183FEU4-F1
#
_cell.length_a   1.000
_cell.length_b   1.000
_cell.length_c   1.000
_cell.angle_alpha   90.00
_cell.angle_beta   90.00
_cell.angle_gamma   90.00
#
_symmetry.space_group_name_H-M   'P 1'
#
loop_
_entity.id
_entity.type
_entity.pdbx_description
1 polymer ?
#
loop_
_entity_poly.entity_id
_entity_poly.type
_entity_poly.pdbx_seq_one_letter_code
_entity_poly.pdbx_strand_id
1 'polypeptide(L)'
;MARNIAPLTCKLSGLLLSELYHTAEGMIENFAAIINKTGFIPNSGSIQLSRRSQPPLFVQMVKDYVSATDDIESLRKWIPSMDREMGFWITKRRINVELPSKETSSVFLYRTETNCPRPENVLSDYYLGMNSTDPLRTWQALATACESGWDFSTRWFDHEGARQCSMSAFYRKMYDKLVHDIDALFWSSKEGSWFDYDLLTNQLRTDFYPSNVFPLLLTEMKAHSDSVYDYLERIKIYRYPGGIPSTLPVKSAEQWDFPNVWAPTQHLFVVSLLSTRHPGLRQRAVGEAYKFINTVHDGVFNPEEGTVCWVYAKPSGIWEKYDARSSRGKPGGGGEYVVQEGFGWTNGAIMDLINMVNREAMSARGAGGRVLFAIGFQFKRIFCGLIVFVLSI
;
A
#
# COMPACT_ATOMS: atom_id res chain seq x y z
N MET A 1 1.55 -15.28 -12.97
CA MET A 1 1.27 -13.87 -13.34
C MET A 1 0.53 -13.22 -12.17
N ALA A 2 1.23 -12.48 -11.32
CA ALA A 2 0.68 -11.97 -10.06
C ALA A 2 -0.32 -10.82 -10.29
N ARG A 3 -1.62 -11.16 -10.37
CA ARG A 3 -2.70 -10.18 -10.53
C ARG A 3 -3.11 -9.61 -9.17
N ASN A 4 -2.17 -8.97 -8.47
CA ASN A 4 -2.44 -8.36 -7.17
C ASN A 4 -3.28 -7.07 -7.35
N ILE A 5 -4.49 -7.10 -6.77
CA ILE A 5 -5.43 -5.98 -6.66
C ILE A 5 -4.97 -4.95 -5.59
N ALA A 6 -3.96 -5.26 -4.76
CA ALA A 6 -3.60 -4.51 -3.55
C ALA A 6 -3.37 -2.98 -3.66
N PRO A 7 -2.79 -2.40 -4.74
CA PRO A 7 -2.53 -0.95 -4.79
C PRO A 7 -3.39 -0.25 -5.86
N LEU A 8 -4.69 -0.47 -5.77
CA LEU A 8 -5.69 0.21 -6.58
C LEU A 8 -5.87 1.69 -6.25
N THR A 9 -5.48 2.16 -5.06
CA THR A 9 -5.52 3.59 -4.73
C THR A 9 -4.68 4.38 -5.71
N CYS A 10 -3.40 4.01 -5.89
CA CYS A 10 -2.52 4.64 -6.88
C CYS A 10 -3.16 4.62 -8.28
N LYS A 11 -3.74 3.49 -8.71
CA LYS A 11 -4.45 3.38 -9.99
C LYS A 11 -5.65 4.32 -10.09
N LEU A 12 -6.50 4.37 -9.06
CA LEU A 12 -7.68 5.23 -8.99
C LEU A 12 -7.29 6.71 -8.98
N SER A 13 -6.33 7.12 -8.14
CA SER A 13 -5.77 8.47 -8.14
C SER A 13 -5.28 8.86 -9.54
N GLY A 14 -4.64 7.95 -10.25
CA GLY A 14 -4.23 8.16 -11.64
C GLY A 14 -5.39 8.33 -12.62
N LEU A 15 -6.44 7.52 -12.50
CA LEU A 15 -7.67 7.66 -13.31
C LEU A 15 -8.36 9.02 -13.05
N LEU A 16 -8.52 9.40 -11.78
CA LEU A 16 -9.14 10.66 -11.37
C LEU A 16 -8.32 11.87 -11.85
N LEU A 17 -6.98 11.83 -11.70
CA LEU A 17 -6.08 12.86 -12.24
C LEU A 17 -6.05 12.93 -13.79
N SER A 18 -6.52 11.87 -14.46
CA SER A 18 -6.69 11.80 -15.91
C SER A 18 -8.13 12.09 -16.36
N GLU A 19 -9.00 12.52 -15.45
CA GLU A 19 -10.43 12.80 -15.68
C GLU A 19 -11.25 11.58 -16.18
N LEU A 20 -10.75 10.36 -15.95
CA LEU A 20 -11.37 9.08 -16.32
C LEU A 20 -12.41 8.63 -15.28
N TYR A 21 -13.34 9.53 -14.93
CA TYR A 21 -14.30 9.34 -13.83
C TYR A 21 -15.20 8.10 -14.01
N HIS A 22 -15.72 7.86 -15.21
CA HIS A 22 -16.55 6.68 -15.51
C HIS A 22 -15.77 5.35 -15.33
N THR A 23 -14.48 5.31 -15.65
CA THR A 23 -13.63 4.14 -15.42
C THR A 23 -13.34 3.95 -13.93
N ALA A 24 -13.15 5.04 -13.19
CA ALA A 24 -13.00 5.03 -11.74
C ALA A 24 -14.27 4.54 -11.03
N GLU A 25 -15.44 5.03 -11.44
CA GLU A 25 -16.76 4.60 -10.98
C GLU A 25 -16.97 3.10 -11.21
N GLY A 26 -16.88 2.63 -12.46
CA GLY A 26 -17.06 1.22 -12.79
C GLY A 26 -16.09 0.29 -12.07
N MET A 27 -14.88 0.75 -11.75
CA MET A 27 -13.95 0.00 -10.91
C MET A 27 -14.44 -0.13 -9.47
N ILE A 28 -14.98 0.93 -8.87
CA ILE A 28 -15.60 0.90 -7.53
C ILE A 28 -16.86 0.04 -7.53
N GLU A 29 -17.71 0.14 -8.55
CA GLU A 29 -18.90 -0.70 -8.69
C GLU A 29 -18.57 -2.19 -8.72
N ASN A 30 -17.51 -2.57 -9.47
CA ASN A 30 -17.02 -3.95 -9.50
C ASN A 30 -16.61 -4.43 -8.10
N PHE A 31 -15.90 -3.61 -7.32
CA PHE A 31 -15.56 -3.97 -5.93
C PHE A 31 -16.78 -4.04 -5.02
N ALA A 32 -17.71 -3.11 -5.12
CA ALA A 32 -18.97 -3.15 -4.37
C ALA A 32 -19.76 -4.44 -4.68
N ALA A 33 -19.86 -4.83 -5.95
CA ALA A 33 -20.52 -6.07 -6.38
C ALA A 33 -19.82 -7.32 -5.83
N ILE A 34 -18.48 -7.35 -5.84
CA ILE A 34 -17.70 -8.48 -5.31
C ILE A 34 -17.82 -8.57 -3.77
N ILE A 35 -17.72 -7.46 -3.05
CA ILE A 35 -17.96 -7.41 -1.59
C ILE A 35 -19.39 -7.85 -1.28
N ASN A 36 -20.38 -7.40 -2.05
CA ASN A 36 -21.77 -7.81 -1.86
C ASN A 36 -21.96 -9.32 -2.06
N LYS A 37 -21.21 -9.94 -2.97
CA LYS A 37 -21.25 -11.39 -3.24
C LYS A 37 -20.45 -12.25 -2.25
N THR A 38 -19.30 -11.77 -1.77
CA THR A 38 -18.30 -12.60 -1.06
C THR A 38 -17.98 -12.12 0.37
N GLY A 39 -18.41 -10.92 0.74
CA GLY A 39 -18.17 -10.29 2.04
C GLY A 39 -16.95 -9.37 2.08
N PHE A 40 -16.06 -9.40 1.09
CA PHE A 40 -14.79 -8.66 1.07
C PHE A 40 -14.24 -8.55 -0.36
N ILE A 41 -13.13 -7.83 -0.58
CA ILE A 41 -12.42 -7.85 -1.88
C ILE A 41 -11.41 -9.01 -1.94
N PRO A 42 -11.56 -9.97 -2.87
CA PRO A 42 -10.58 -11.01 -3.07
C PRO A 42 -9.34 -10.49 -3.81
N ASN A 43 -8.18 -11.11 -3.58
CA ASN A 43 -6.88 -10.74 -4.16
C ASN A 43 -6.92 -10.72 -5.70
N SER A 44 -7.76 -11.58 -6.30
CA SER A 44 -8.03 -11.61 -7.73
C SER A 44 -9.42 -12.18 -8.01
N GLY A 45 -9.99 -11.89 -9.17
CA GLY A 45 -11.24 -12.48 -9.65
C GLY A 45 -11.17 -13.97 -9.99
N SER A 46 -9.99 -14.62 -9.86
CA SER A 46 -9.86 -16.07 -10.00
C SER A 46 -10.41 -16.80 -8.78
N ILE A 47 -11.16 -17.89 -8.99
CA ILE A 47 -11.68 -18.75 -7.92
C ILE A 47 -10.57 -19.33 -7.02
N GLN A 48 -9.36 -19.53 -7.56
CA GLN A 48 -8.19 -20.00 -6.81
C GLN A 48 -7.74 -19.00 -5.72
N LEU A 49 -8.01 -17.71 -5.94
CA LEU A 49 -7.66 -16.61 -5.04
C LEU A 49 -8.89 -16.06 -4.29
N SER A 50 -10.03 -16.75 -4.35
CA SER A 50 -11.30 -16.36 -3.68
C SER A 50 -11.28 -16.51 -2.15
N ARG A 51 -10.31 -17.26 -1.61
CA ARG A 51 -10.04 -17.27 -0.17
C ARG A 51 -9.29 -16.01 0.27
N ARG A 52 -8.59 -15.35 -0.66
CA ARG A 52 -7.59 -14.33 -0.36
C ARG A 52 -8.14 -12.93 -0.30
N SER A 53 -7.91 -12.15 0.77
CA SER A 53 -8.07 -10.68 0.71
C SER A 53 -6.71 -9.96 0.61
N GLN A 54 -6.73 -8.63 0.58
CA GLN A 54 -5.60 -7.72 0.39
C GLN A 54 -5.76 -6.45 1.25
N PRO A 55 -4.78 -5.52 1.31
CA PRO A 55 -4.92 -4.26 2.04
C PRO A 55 -6.24 -3.52 1.72
N PRO A 56 -7.11 -3.28 2.72
CA PRO A 56 -8.48 -2.84 2.48
C PRO A 56 -8.55 -1.34 2.24
N LEU A 57 -8.56 -0.96 0.96
CA LEU A 57 -8.54 0.44 0.53
C LEU A 57 -9.86 0.90 -0.11
N PHE A 58 -10.90 0.07 -0.13
CA PHE A 58 -12.20 0.37 -0.77
C PHE A 58 -12.85 1.66 -0.24
N VAL A 59 -12.84 1.86 1.08
CA VAL A 59 -13.39 3.08 1.71
C VAL A 59 -12.63 4.34 1.25
N GLN A 60 -11.29 4.24 1.15
CA GLN A 60 -10.45 5.33 0.67
C GLN A 60 -10.66 5.58 -0.83
N MET A 61 -10.84 4.52 -1.63
CA MET A 61 -11.20 4.64 -3.05
C MET A 61 -12.53 5.38 -3.27
N VAL A 62 -13.58 5.02 -2.54
CA VAL A 62 -14.87 5.74 -2.62
C VAL A 62 -14.73 7.19 -2.16
N LYS A 63 -14.03 7.44 -1.05
CA LYS A 63 -13.77 8.79 -0.56
C LYS A 63 -13.07 9.65 -1.61
N ASP A 64 -12.05 9.11 -2.30
CA ASP A 64 -11.30 9.85 -3.32
C ASP A 64 -12.14 10.14 -4.57
N TYR A 65 -12.97 9.19 -5.01
CA TYR A 65 -13.94 9.41 -6.09
C TYR A 65 -14.93 10.51 -5.72
N VAL A 66 -15.62 10.39 -4.58
CA VAL A 66 -16.63 11.36 -4.14
C VAL A 66 -16.02 12.75 -3.90
N SER A 67 -14.78 12.82 -3.41
CA SER A 67 -14.07 14.10 -3.24
C SER A 67 -13.67 14.77 -4.57
N ALA A 68 -13.76 14.05 -5.70
CA ALA A 68 -13.47 14.55 -7.04
C ALA A 68 -14.73 14.80 -7.89
N THR A 69 -15.85 14.16 -7.57
CA THR A 69 -17.09 14.22 -8.36
C THR A 69 -18.29 14.85 -7.63
N ASP A 70 -18.21 15.02 -6.30
CA ASP A 70 -19.33 15.38 -5.41
C ASP A 70 -20.54 14.42 -5.52
N ASP A 71 -20.34 13.18 -6.01
CA ASP A 71 -21.39 12.19 -6.21
C ASP A 71 -21.82 11.51 -4.90
N ILE A 72 -22.75 12.18 -4.20
CA ILE A 72 -23.35 11.69 -2.96
C ILE A 72 -24.34 10.54 -3.20
N GLU A 73 -24.85 10.32 -4.41
CA GLU A 73 -25.78 9.22 -4.70
C GLU A 73 -25.03 7.88 -4.76
N SER A 74 -23.91 7.82 -5.49
CA SER A 74 -23.04 6.65 -5.51
C SER A 74 -22.41 6.38 -4.14
N LEU A 75 -22.08 7.42 -3.35
CA LEU A 75 -21.67 7.24 -1.95
C LEU A 75 -22.71 6.44 -1.15
N ARG A 76 -24.00 6.84 -1.21
CA ARG A 76 -25.08 6.15 -0.48
C ARG A 76 -25.23 4.69 -0.92
N LYS A 77 -25.05 4.41 -2.23
CA LYS A 77 -25.09 3.07 -2.82
C LYS A 77 -23.95 2.16 -2.32
N TRP A 78 -22.77 2.70 -2.05
CA TRP A 78 -21.59 1.92 -1.65
C TRP A 78 -21.38 1.78 -0.13
N ILE A 79 -21.98 2.62 0.71
CA ILE A 79 -21.92 2.51 2.18
C ILE A 79 -22.23 1.09 2.70
N PRO A 80 -23.29 0.38 2.24
CA PRO A 80 -23.57 -1.00 2.68
C PRO A 80 -22.45 -2.00 2.34
N SER A 81 -21.71 -1.77 1.25
CA SER A 81 -20.56 -2.60 0.89
C SER A 81 -19.35 -2.30 1.78
N MET A 82 -19.11 -1.04 2.15
CA MET A 82 -18.08 -0.68 3.16
C MET A 82 -18.35 -1.36 4.51
N ASP A 83 -19.60 -1.27 4.98
CA ASP A 83 -20.05 -1.88 6.24
C ASP A 83 -19.85 -3.40 6.24
N ARG A 84 -20.13 -4.03 5.09
CA ARG A 84 -19.95 -5.49 4.87
C ARG A 84 -18.48 -5.91 4.88
N GLU A 85 -17.61 -5.21 4.15
CA GLU A 85 -16.17 -5.50 4.16
C GLU A 85 -15.58 -5.28 5.55
N MET A 86 -15.94 -4.19 6.24
CA MET A 86 -15.50 -3.96 7.61
C MET A 86 -16.01 -5.05 8.57
N GLY A 87 -17.25 -5.52 8.39
CA GLY A 87 -17.80 -6.68 9.10
C GLY A 87 -16.95 -7.94 8.93
N PHE A 88 -16.42 -8.21 7.72
CA PHE A 88 -15.44 -9.27 7.49
C PHE A 88 -14.14 -9.02 8.29
N TRP A 89 -13.52 -7.84 8.23
CA TRP A 89 -12.29 -7.58 8.99
C TRP A 89 -12.49 -7.75 10.51
N ILE A 90 -13.59 -7.22 11.06
CA ILE A 90 -13.96 -7.31 12.49
C ILE A 90 -14.16 -8.76 12.95
N THR A 91 -14.79 -9.59 12.12
CA THR A 91 -15.14 -10.97 12.49
C THR A 91 -14.02 -11.96 12.21
N LYS A 92 -13.28 -11.76 11.12
CA LYS A 92 -12.29 -12.73 10.64
C LYS A 92 -10.85 -12.42 11.05
N ARG A 93 -10.46 -11.14 11.10
CA ARG A 93 -9.05 -10.70 11.23
C ARG A 93 -8.71 -10.02 12.53
N ARG A 94 -9.70 -9.51 13.25
CA ARG A 94 -9.46 -8.91 14.56
C ARG A 94 -9.00 -10.00 15.53
N ILE A 95 -7.84 -9.79 16.13
CA ILE A 95 -7.31 -10.54 17.26
C ILE A 95 -7.26 -9.64 18.48
N ASN A 96 -7.18 -10.25 19.66
CA ASN A 96 -6.91 -9.55 20.91
C ASN A 96 -5.51 -9.94 21.38
N VAL A 97 -4.70 -8.94 21.74
CA VAL A 97 -3.34 -9.10 22.26
C VAL A 97 -3.31 -8.49 23.66
N GLU A 98 -2.86 -9.26 24.65
CA GLU A 98 -2.65 -8.76 26.01
C GLU A 98 -1.28 -8.07 26.07
N LEU A 99 -1.28 -6.77 26.40
CA LEU A 99 -0.07 -5.97 26.56
C LEU A 99 0.60 -6.27 27.91
N PRO A 100 1.90 -5.97 28.06
CA PRO A 100 2.58 -6.02 29.37
C PRO A 100 1.92 -5.18 30.47
N SER A 101 1.12 -4.17 30.10
CA SER A 101 0.29 -3.35 31.00
C SER A 101 -0.96 -4.06 31.53
N LYS A 102 -1.26 -5.28 31.04
CA LYS A 102 -2.53 -6.03 31.20
C LYS A 102 -3.75 -5.37 30.54
N GLU A 103 -3.54 -4.41 29.64
CA GLU A 103 -4.58 -3.93 28.73
C GLU A 103 -4.68 -4.84 27.50
N THR A 104 -5.88 -4.95 26.93
CA THR A 104 -6.13 -5.74 25.72
C THR A 104 -6.27 -4.85 24.48
N SER A 105 -5.29 -4.91 23.58
CA SER A 105 -5.36 -4.28 22.27
C SER A 105 -6.06 -5.17 21.25
N SER A 106 -6.95 -4.59 20.45
CA SER A 106 -7.74 -5.28 19.43
C SER A 106 -7.29 -4.85 18.02
N VAL A 107 -6.29 -5.54 17.49
CA VAL A 107 -5.68 -5.24 16.18
C VAL A 107 -6.08 -6.25 15.11
N PHE A 108 -5.81 -5.94 13.85
CA PHE A 108 -6.10 -6.82 12.71
C PHE A 108 -4.86 -7.56 12.25
N LEU A 109 -4.99 -8.87 12.05
CA LEU A 109 -3.92 -9.76 11.57
C LEU A 109 -4.32 -10.34 10.20
N TYR A 110 -3.46 -10.19 9.19
CA TYR A 110 -3.52 -10.98 7.96
C TYR A 110 -3.37 -12.47 8.31
N ARG A 111 -4.25 -13.34 7.79
CA ARG A 111 -4.33 -14.79 8.04
C ARG A 111 -4.99 -15.47 6.84
N THR A 112 -4.63 -16.72 6.52
CA THR A 112 -5.39 -17.64 5.61
C THR A 112 -6.02 -18.80 6.37
N GLU A 113 -7.18 -19.27 5.90
CA GLU A 113 -7.68 -20.63 6.18
C GLU A 113 -7.31 -21.60 5.04
N THR A 114 -6.15 -22.27 5.15
CA THR A 114 -5.70 -23.32 4.21
C THR A 114 -5.01 -24.49 4.91
N ASN A 115 -5.10 -25.64 4.28
CA ASN A 115 -4.43 -26.90 4.64
C ASN A 115 -3.57 -27.47 3.48
N CYS A 116 -3.32 -26.69 2.43
CA CYS A 116 -2.55 -27.11 1.25
C CYS A 116 -1.67 -25.97 0.66
N PRO A 117 -0.60 -26.32 -0.10
CA PRO A 117 0.21 -25.36 -0.87
C PRO A 117 -0.61 -24.51 -1.86
N ARG A 118 -0.10 -23.33 -2.24
CA ARG A 118 -0.77 -22.43 -3.20
C ARG A 118 -1.00 -23.11 -4.56
N PRO A 119 -2.25 -23.23 -5.07
CA PRO A 119 -2.53 -23.80 -6.39
C PRO A 119 -1.77 -23.16 -7.56
N GLU A 120 -1.40 -21.88 -7.42
CA GLU A 120 -0.65 -21.09 -8.40
C GLU A 120 0.88 -21.23 -8.31
N ASN A 121 1.43 -21.77 -7.21
CA ASN A 121 2.87 -21.98 -7.02
C ASN A 121 3.19 -23.30 -6.27
N VAL A 122 2.42 -24.36 -6.55
CA VAL A 122 2.41 -25.63 -5.79
C VAL A 122 3.80 -26.20 -5.58
N LEU A 123 4.61 -26.24 -6.65
CA LEU A 123 5.91 -26.93 -6.65
C LEU A 123 6.91 -26.24 -5.72
N SER A 124 7.01 -24.91 -5.80
CA SER A 124 7.93 -24.12 -4.98
C SER A 124 7.53 -24.15 -3.50
N ASP A 125 6.24 -23.97 -3.21
CA ASP A 125 5.70 -24.05 -1.85
C ASP A 125 5.90 -25.43 -1.23
N TYR A 126 5.66 -26.50 -2.00
CA TYR A 126 5.82 -27.87 -1.54
C TYR A 126 7.25 -28.12 -1.04
N TYR A 127 8.26 -27.75 -1.83
CA TYR A 127 9.66 -27.90 -1.42
C TYR A 127 10.05 -26.98 -0.25
N LEU A 128 9.51 -25.74 -0.18
CA LEU A 128 9.78 -24.85 0.96
C LEU A 128 9.24 -25.41 2.29
N GLY A 129 8.03 -25.96 2.27
CA GLY A 129 7.43 -26.60 3.45
C GLY A 129 8.15 -27.89 3.83
N MET A 130 8.42 -28.78 2.87
CA MET A 130 9.07 -30.07 3.10
C MET A 130 10.51 -29.96 3.65
N ASN A 131 11.20 -28.85 3.40
CA ASN A 131 12.53 -28.57 3.96
C ASN A 131 12.47 -27.85 5.33
N SER A 132 11.28 -27.59 5.88
CA SER A 132 11.11 -26.97 7.20
C SER A 132 10.83 -28.00 8.29
N THR A 133 11.07 -27.63 9.56
CA THR A 133 10.77 -28.48 10.72
C THR A 133 9.27 -28.61 11.03
N ASP A 134 8.42 -27.79 10.40
CA ASP A 134 6.96 -27.81 10.53
C ASP A 134 6.34 -27.39 9.17
N PRO A 135 6.21 -28.33 8.22
CA PRO A 135 5.72 -28.03 6.87
C PRO A 135 4.35 -27.36 6.88
N LEU A 136 3.46 -27.77 7.77
CA LEU A 136 2.09 -27.26 7.87
C LEU A 136 2.10 -25.78 8.28
N ARG A 137 2.88 -25.43 9.31
CA ARG A 137 3.04 -24.04 9.76
C ARG A 137 3.80 -23.19 8.76
N THR A 138 4.74 -23.75 8.01
CA THR A 138 5.43 -23.05 6.91
C THR A 138 4.49 -22.73 5.76
N TRP A 139 3.67 -23.69 5.30
CA TRP A 139 2.63 -23.41 4.30
C TRP A 139 1.59 -22.40 4.81
N GLN A 140 1.20 -22.49 6.08
CA GLN A 140 0.32 -21.50 6.71
C GLN A 140 0.97 -20.11 6.79
N ALA A 141 2.27 -19.99 7.08
CA ALA A 141 2.99 -18.73 7.13
C ALA A 141 3.15 -18.09 5.74
N LEU A 142 3.52 -18.87 4.73
CA LEU A 142 3.61 -18.44 3.33
C LEU A 142 2.24 -18.00 2.77
N ALA A 143 1.18 -18.73 3.11
CA ALA A 143 -0.19 -18.36 2.77
C ALA A 143 -0.64 -17.09 3.52
N THR A 144 -0.41 -17.02 4.84
CA THR A 144 -0.78 -15.90 5.71
C THR A 144 -0.08 -14.59 5.32
N ALA A 145 1.19 -14.64 4.91
CA ALA A 145 1.90 -13.49 4.35
C ALA A 145 1.27 -12.97 3.04
N CYS A 146 0.49 -13.79 2.34
CA CYS A 146 -0.21 -13.45 1.10
C CYS A 146 -1.70 -13.13 1.30
N GLU A 147 -2.21 -13.07 2.54
CA GLU A 147 -3.66 -13.17 2.72
C GLU A 147 -4.27 -12.68 4.03
N SER A 148 -5.47 -12.11 3.91
CA SER A 148 -6.43 -11.88 4.99
C SER A 148 -7.79 -12.60 4.75
N GLY A 149 -7.85 -13.94 4.60
CA GLY A 149 -9.03 -14.87 4.55
C GLY A 149 -9.11 -15.94 5.69
N TRP A 150 -10.20 -16.58 6.12
CA TRP A 150 -11.66 -16.57 5.87
C TRP A 150 -12.39 -16.66 7.26
N ASP A 151 -13.66 -17.11 7.35
CA ASP A 151 -14.35 -17.91 8.42
C ASP A 151 -15.90 -17.94 8.17
N PHE A 152 -16.69 -18.91 8.70
CA PHE A 152 -18.01 -18.67 9.39
C PHE A 152 -18.75 -19.97 9.84
N SER A 153 -19.78 -19.80 10.67
CA SER A 153 -20.79 -20.83 11.01
C SER A 153 -22.18 -20.23 11.40
N THR A 154 -23.22 -21.05 11.52
CA THR A 154 -24.67 -20.75 11.44
C THR A 154 -25.34 -20.05 12.65
N ARG A 155 -24.59 -19.32 13.49
CA ARG A 155 -25.14 -18.71 14.73
C ARG A 155 -25.88 -17.37 14.54
N TRP A 156 -26.05 -16.89 13.30
CA TRP A 156 -26.30 -15.47 13.00
C TRP A 156 -27.61 -15.17 12.28
N PHE A 157 -28.71 -15.85 12.66
CA PHE A 157 -30.04 -15.45 12.21
C PHE A 157 -30.78 -14.57 13.22
N ASP A 158 -31.38 -13.54 12.64
CA ASP A 158 -32.37 -12.61 13.16
C ASP A 158 -31.91 -11.58 14.21
N HIS A 159 -32.18 -10.29 13.90
CA HIS A 159 -32.21 -9.15 14.81
C HIS A 159 -33.03 -8.01 14.18
N GLU A 160 -34.36 -8.14 14.14
CA GLU A 160 -35.20 -6.95 14.30
C GLU A 160 -34.90 -6.32 15.68
N GLY A 161 -34.55 -5.04 15.70
CA GLY A 161 -34.21 -4.33 16.94
C GLY A 161 -33.59 -2.96 16.69
N ALA A 162 -34.04 -1.94 17.43
CA ALA A 162 -33.62 -0.56 17.22
C ALA A 162 -32.12 -0.35 17.52
N ARG A 163 -31.35 0.07 16.51
CA ARG A 163 -29.96 0.54 16.69
C ARG A 163 -29.97 1.87 17.46
N GLN A 164 -30.01 1.84 18.79
CA GLN A 164 -29.91 3.02 19.68
C GLN A 164 -28.48 3.64 19.75
N CYS A 165 -27.60 3.29 18.82
CA CYS A 165 -26.42 4.07 18.48
C CYS A 165 -26.35 4.20 16.96
N SER A 166 -26.14 5.41 16.44
CA SER A 166 -25.97 5.61 15.01
C SER A 166 -24.69 4.90 14.53
N MET A 167 -24.71 4.40 13.28
CA MET A 167 -23.56 3.74 12.67
C MET A 167 -22.29 4.61 12.70
N SER A 168 -22.47 5.94 12.62
CA SER A 168 -21.41 6.94 12.80
C SER A 168 -20.77 6.88 14.20
N ALA A 169 -21.56 6.78 15.27
CA ALA A 169 -21.06 6.70 16.64
C ALA A 169 -20.30 5.37 16.89
N PHE A 170 -20.80 4.26 16.34
CA PHE A 170 -20.10 2.97 16.38
C PHE A 170 -18.71 3.06 15.71
N TYR A 171 -18.64 3.59 14.48
CA TYR A 171 -17.37 3.68 13.76
C TYR A 171 -16.38 4.67 14.36
N ARG A 172 -16.84 5.78 14.97
CA ARG A 172 -15.97 6.68 15.75
C ARG A 172 -15.34 5.95 16.94
N LYS A 173 -16.15 5.29 17.78
CA LYS A 173 -15.62 4.53 18.93
C LYS A 173 -14.63 3.43 18.52
N MET A 174 -14.86 2.79 17.38
CA MET A 174 -13.94 1.80 16.82
C MET A 174 -12.63 2.44 16.33
N TYR A 175 -12.69 3.60 15.68
CA TYR A 175 -11.53 4.39 15.28
C TYR A 175 -10.71 4.81 16.52
N ASP A 176 -11.35 5.41 17.53
CA ASP A 176 -10.67 5.88 18.75
C ASP A 176 -9.92 4.73 19.45
N LYS A 177 -10.54 3.54 19.56
CA LYS A 177 -9.83 2.36 20.11
C LYS A 177 -8.70 1.88 19.20
N LEU A 178 -8.91 1.81 17.88
CA LEU A 178 -7.86 1.35 16.95
C LEU A 178 -6.64 2.29 16.96
N VAL A 179 -6.86 3.60 17.06
CA VAL A 179 -5.80 4.60 17.23
C VAL A 179 -5.00 4.33 18.50
N HIS A 180 -5.67 4.13 19.64
CA HIS A 180 -4.99 3.78 20.90
C HIS A 180 -4.23 2.45 20.80
N ASP A 181 -4.85 1.41 20.23
CA ASP A 181 -4.26 0.08 20.11
C ASP A 181 -3.05 0.05 19.17
N ILE A 182 -3.04 0.87 18.10
CA ILE A 182 -1.88 1.02 17.21
C ILE A 182 -0.69 1.62 17.96
N ASP A 183 -0.93 2.66 18.76
CA ASP A 183 0.13 3.30 19.53
C ASP A 183 0.65 2.38 20.62
N ALA A 184 -0.26 1.81 21.42
CA ALA A 184 0.09 0.97 22.57
C ALA A 184 0.80 -0.34 22.18
N LEU A 185 0.45 -0.96 21.04
CA LEU A 185 1.02 -2.24 20.61
C LEU A 185 2.24 -2.10 19.69
N PHE A 186 2.26 -1.13 18.77
CA PHE A 186 3.27 -1.07 17.70
C PHE A 186 4.34 0.00 17.91
N TRP A 187 4.11 1.04 18.73
CA TRP A 187 5.08 2.12 18.93
C TRP A 187 6.32 1.66 19.72
N SER A 188 7.51 2.00 19.21
CA SER A 188 8.76 1.88 19.95
C SER A 188 9.32 3.26 20.28
N SER A 189 9.17 3.68 21.53
CA SER A 189 9.78 4.91 22.04
C SER A 189 11.32 4.90 22.01
N LYS A 190 11.93 3.70 22.01
CA LYS A 190 13.38 3.51 21.86
C LYS A 190 13.86 3.79 20.44
N GLU A 191 13.13 3.29 19.44
CA GLU A 191 13.56 3.41 18.04
C GLU A 191 13.01 4.66 17.34
N GLY A 192 11.84 5.17 17.76
CA GLY A 192 11.18 6.37 17.22
C GLY A 192 10.21 6.10 16.08
N SER A 193 9.64 4.90 15.97
CA SER A 193 8.67 4.51 14.91
C SER A 193 7.70 3.43 15.41
N TRP A 194 6.68 3.10 14.61
CA TRP A 194 5.88 1.90 14.80
C TRP A 194 6.50 0.69 14.08
N PHE A 195 6.29 -0.51 14.61
CA PHE A 195 6.88 -1.77 14.14
C PHE A 195 5.88 -2.92 14.28
N ASP A 196 6.02 -3.97 13.46
CA ASP A 196 5.16 -5.16 13.58
C ASP A 196 5.42 -5.89 14.91
N TYR A 197 4.35 -6.34 15.57
CA TYR A 197 4.42 -7.09 16.82
C TYR A 197 4.38 -8.60 16.57
N ASP A 198 5.39 -9.32 17.08
CA ASP A 198 5.50 -10.77 16.95
C ASP A 198 4.76 -11.49 18.08
N LEU A 199 3.66 -12.17 17.74
CA LEU A 199 2.80 -12.88 18.68
C LEU A 199 3.41 -14.15 19.31
N LEU A 200 4.57 -14.61 18.81
CA LEU A 200 5.25 -15.82 19.31
C LEU A 200 6.32 -15.46 20.33
N THR A 201 7.03 -14.36 20.10
CA THR A 201 8.09 -13.85 20.98
C THR A 201 7.62 -12.73 21.92
N ASN A 202 6.44 -12.16 21.66
CA ASN A 202 5.88 -11.01 22.35
C ASN A 202 6.80 -9.78 22.31
N GLN A 203 7.35 -9.49 21.12
CA GLN A 203 8.32 -8.42 20.89
C GLN A 203 8.05 -7.68 19.58
N LEU A 204 8.45 -6.41 19.54
CA LEU A 204 8.47 -5.62 18.30
C LEU A 204 9.60 -6.08 17.38
N ARG A 205 9.30 -6.28 16.10
CA ARG A 205 10.29 -6.54 15.05
C ARG A 205 10.88 -5.22 14.57
N THR A 206 12.00 -4.80 15.15
CA THR A 206 12.59 -3.47 14.93
C THR A 206 13.31 -3.27 13.59
N ASP A 207 13.05 -4.12 12.60
CA ASP A 207 13.58 -3.97 11.25
C ASP A 207 12.84 -2.85 10.48
N PHE A 208 13.54 -2.25 9.50
CA PHE A 208 12.94 -1.19 8.68
C PHE A 208 12.15 -1.76 7.50
N TYR A 209 10.92 -1.27 7.38
CA TYR A 209 10.03 -1.33 6.24
C TYR A 209 9.44 0.07 5.97
N PRO A 210 8.96 0.38 4.75
CA PRO A 210 8.23 1.62 4.50
C PRO A 210 6.96 1.80 5.35
N SER A 211 6.36 0.70 5.81
CA SER A 211 5.15 0.70 6.65
C SER A 211 5.36 1.29 8.05
N ASN A 212 6.59 1.33 8.56
CA ASN A 212 6.92 1.86 9.90
C ASN A 212 6.51 3.33 10.11
N VAL A 213 6.19 4.08 9.03
CA VAL A 213 5.75 5.48 9.08
C VAL A 213 4.29 5.68 8.66
N PHE A 214 3.61 4.64 8.16
CA PHE A 214 2.22 4.74 7.69
C PHE A 214 1.21 5.22 8.76
N PRO A 215 1.40 4.97 10.07
CA PRO A 215 0.51 5.55 11.08
C PRO A 215 0.45 7.08 11.05
N LEU A 216 1.46 7.79 10.54
CA LEU A 216 1.42 9.26 10.34
C LEU A 216 0.27 9.72 9.41
N LEU A 217 -0.37 8.83 8.64
CA LEU A 217 -1.60 9.15 7.90
C LEU A 217 -2.77 9.52 8.84
N LEU A 218 -2.79 8.95 10.06
CA LEU A 218 -3.75 9.26 11.12
C LEU A 218 -3.39 10.61 11.78
N THR A 219 -4.39 11.36 12.24
CA THR A 219 -4.15 12.73 12.72
C THR A 219 -3.42 12.75 14.07
N GLU A 220 -3.76 11.80 14.92
CA GLU A 220 -3.30 11.64 16.30
C GLU A 220 -1.82 11.24 16.33
N MET A 221 -1.43 10.34 15.42
CA MET A 221 -0.06 9.82 15.27
C MET A 221 0.96 10.89 14.85
N LYS A 222 0.50 12.02 14.29
CA LYS A 222 1.39 13.12 13.86
C LYS A 222 2.11 13.79 15.03
N ALA A 223 1.68 13.57 16.27
CA ALA A 223 2.42 13.96 17.47
C ALA A 223 3.84 13.34 17.51
N HIS A 224 4.03 12.16 16.91
CA HIS A 224 5.31 11.45 16.86
C HIS A 224 6.25 11.90 15.72
N SER A 225 5.91 12.99 15.00
CA SER A 225 6.66 13.42 13.80
C SER A 225 8.15 13.67 14.05
N ASP A 226 8.51 14.27 15.18
CA ASP A 226 9.92 14.56 15.50
C ASP A 226 10.72 13.26 15.72
N SER A 227 10.18 12.31 16.49
CA SER A 227 10.80 11.00 16.72
C SER A 227 10.94 10.19 15.43
N VAL A 228 9.94 10.25 14.53
CA VAL A 228 10.01 9.59 13.22
C VAL A 228 11.04 10.26 12.32
N TYR A 229 11.20 11.58 12.39
CA TYR A 229 12.26 12.29 11.65
C TYR A 229 13.65 11.80 12.10
N ASP A 230 13.90 11.80 13.42
CA ASP A 230 15.17 11.34 14.00
C ASP A 230 15.45 9.86 13.67
N TYR A 231 14.42 9.00 13.69
CA TYR A 231 14.52 7.60 13.28
C TYR A 231 15.03 7.46 11.84
N LEU A 232 14.37 8.11 10.88
CA LEU A 232 14.66 7.97 9.45
C LEU A 232 16.05 8.54 9.08
N GLU A 233 16.44 9.66 9.71
CA GLU A 233 17.79 10.22 9.58
C GLU A 233 18.86 9.29 10.19
N ARG A 234 18.61 8.74 11.40
CA ARG A 234 19.52 7.81 12.09
C ARG A 234 19.81 6.55 11.28
N ILE A 235 18.78 5.91 10.71
CA ILE A 235 18.95 4.73 9.83
C ILE A 235 19.46 5.08 8.43
N LYS A 236 19.55 6.39 8.10
CA LYS A 236 20.02 6.94 6.82
C LYS A 236 19.22 6.40 5.63
N ILE A 237 17.91 6.26 5.77
CA ILE A 237 17.06 5.63 4.74
C ILE A 237 17.13 6.34 3.39
N TYR A 238 17.27 7.66 3.40
CA TYR A 238 17.31 8.52 2.22
C TYR A 238 18.56 8.33 1.32
N ARG A 239 19.52 7.49 1.73
CA ARG A 239 20.80 7.28 1.02
C ARG A 239 20.70 6.56 -0.33
N TYR A 240 19.60 5.86 -0.59
CA TYR A 240 19.43 5.06 -1.81
C TYR A 240 18.99 5.95 -2.99
N PRO A 241 19.66 5.93 -4.15
CA PRO A 241 19.37 6.84 -5.26
C PRO A 241 18.12 6.48 -6.09
N GLY A 242 17.63 5.22 -6.04
CA GLY A 242 16.45 4.78 -6.81
C GLY A 242 15.10 4.93 -6.09
N GLY A 243 15.09 5.37 -4.83
CA GLY A 243 13.90 5.42 -3.96
C GLY A 243 14.10 4.67 -2.65
N ILE A 244 13.05 4.58 -1.83
CA ILE A 244 13.07 3.87 -0.55
C ILE A 244 12.89 2.37 -0.81
N PRO A 245 13.86 1.50 -0.46
CA PRO A 245 13.73 0.07 -0.66
C PRO A 245 12.71 -0.55 0.31
N SER A 246 12.14 -1.69 -0.07
CA SER A 246 11.19 -2.41 0.79
C SER A 246 11.78 -2.91 2.11
N THR A 247 13.07 -3.22 2.14
CA THR A 247 13.86 -3.51 3.35
C THR A 247 15.25 -2.88 3.27
N LEU A 248 15.96 -2.82 4.41
CA LEU A 248 17.41 -2.57 4.41
C LEU A 248 18.18 -3.82 3.94
N PRO A 249 19.46 -3.71 3.52
CA PRO A 249 20.23 -4.82 2.95
C PRO A 249 20.20 -6.10 3.78
N VAL A 250 19.50 -7.10 3.24
CA VAL A 250 19.26 -8.41 3.85
C VAL A 250 19.71 -9.51 2.90
N LYS A 251 20.02 -10.70 3.43
CA LYS A 251 20.33 -11.90 2.63
C LYS A 251 19.04 -12.56 2.16
N SER A 252 18.36 -11.93 1.21
CA SER A 252 17.13 -12.42 0.58
C SER A 252 17.27 -12.39 -0.94
N ALA A 253 16.49 -13.24 -1.61
CA ALA A 253 16.30 -13.19 -3.06
C ALA A 253 14.88 -12.76 -3.43
N GLU A 254 14.04 -12.40 -2.46
CA GLU A 254 12.61 -12.15 -2.65
C GLU A 254 12.30 -10.76 -3.24
N GLN A 255 11.13 -10.65 -3.88
CA GLN A 255 10.77 -9.42 -4.62
C GLN A 255 10.43 -8.24 -3.69
N TRP A 256 9.96 -8.50 -2.48
CA TRP A 256 9.62 -7.47 -1.48
C TRP A 256 10.76 -7.16 -0.52
N ASP A 257 12.00 -7.53 -0.88
CA ASP A 257 13.22 -7.22 -0.14
C ASP A 257 14.16 -6.29 -0.90
N PHE A 258 15.18 -5.78 -0.20
CA PHE A 258 16.32 -5.08 -0.79
C PHE A 258 16.92 -5.90 -1.96
N PRO A 259 17.15 -5.29 -3.15
CA PRO A 259 17.20 -3.85 -3.41
C PRO A 259 15.91 -3.25 -3.99
N ASN A 260 14.78 -3.96 -3.96
CA ASN A 260 13.60 -3.54 -4.72
C ASN A 260 12.88 -2.33 -4.09
N VAL A 261 12.46 -1.39 -4.96
CA VAL A 261 11.56 -0.26 -4.68
C VAL A 261 10.25 -0.51 -5.41
N TRP A 262 9.13 -0.36 -4.71
CA TRP A 262 7.79 -0.52 -5.28
C TRP A 262 7.02 0.80 -5.22
N ALA A 263 6.36 1.16 -6.31
CA ALA A 263 5.64 2.42 -6.40
C ALA A 263 4.56 2.64 -5.31
N PRO A 264 3.79 1.62 -4.86
CA PRO A 264 2.79 1.79 -3.80
C PRO A 264 3.40 2.11 -2.44
N THR A 265 4.50 1.45 -2.06
CA THR A 265 5.17 1.72 -0.78
C THR A 265 5.90 3.05 -0.81
N GLN A 266 6.51 3.43 -1.94
CA GLN A 266 7.08 4.77 -2.12
C GLN A 266 6.02 5.86 -2.04
N HIS A 267 4.86 5.69 -2.69
CA HIS A 267 3.74 6.63 -2.63
C HIS A 267 3.23 6.78 -1.19
N LEU A 268 2.86 5.69 -0.52
CA LEU A 268 2.39 5.74 0.87
C LEU A 268 3.42 6.32 1.83
N PHE A 269 4.72 6.01 1.66
CA PHE A 269 5.79 6.62 2.46
C PHE A 269 5.82 8.14 2.28
N VAL A 270 5.85 8.64 1.04
CA VAL A 270 5.81 10.08 0.74
C VAL A 270 4.55 10.75 1.31
N VAL A 271 3.37 10.15 1.12
CA VAL A 271 2.10 10.70 1.62
C VAL A 271 2.09 10.75 3.16
N SER A 272 2.60 9.71 3.82
CA SER A 272 2.70 9.65 5.29
C SER A 272 3.55 10.79 5.84
N LEU A 273 4.66 11.13 5.18
CA LEU A 273 5.53 12.23 5.59
C LEU A 273 4.94 13.60 5.22
N LEU A 274 4.32 13.75 4.04
CA LEU A 274 3.63 14.98 3.59
C LEU A 274 2.36 15.31 4.40
N SER A 275 1.72 14.32 5.03
CA SER A 275 0.52 14.54 5.85
C SER A 275 0.84 15.30 7.15
N THR A 276 2.12 15.34 7.54
CA THR A 276 2.62 16.00 8.74
C THR A 276 2.84 17.50 8.52
N ARG A 277 2.99 18.24 9.62
CA ARG A 277 3.44 19.65 9.61
C ARG A 277 4.95 19.80 9.84
N HIS A 278 5.68 18.70 10.03
CA HIS A 278 7.10 18.73 10.37
C HIS A 278 7.95 19.13 9.13
N PRO A 279 8.74 20.22 9.18
CA PRO A 279 9.42 20.75 8.01
C PRO A 279 10.45 19.76 7.41
N GLY A 280 11.24 19.09 8.25
CA GLY A 280 12.19 18.05 7.82
C GLY A 280 11.54 16.88 7.08
N LEU A 281 10.56 16.19 7.70
CA LEU A 281 9.76 15.14 7.03
C LEU A 281 9.15 15.61 5.70
N ARG A 282 8.54 16.79 5.65
CA ARG A 282 7.95 17.33 4.39
C ARG A 282 9.02 17.55 3.32
N GLN A 283 10.17 18.13 3.67
CA GLN A 283 11.29 18.32 2.75
C GLN A 283 11.83 16.99 2.23
N ARG A 284 12.00 16.00 3.12
CA ARG A 284 12.39 14.63 2.77
C ARG A 284 11.39 13.98 1.83
N ALA A 285 10.09 14.10 2.12
CA ALA A 285 9.03 13.54 1.29
C ALA A 285 9.04 14.10 -0.15
N VAL A 286 9.21 15.42 -0.31
CA VAL A 286 9.37 16.04 -1.63
C VAL A 286 10.64 15.55 -2.34
N GLY A 287 11.76 15.40 -1.61
CA GLY A 287 13.01 14.84 -2.15
C GLY A 287 12.87 13.40 -2.64
N GLU A 288 12.23 12.53 -1.85
CA GLU A 288 11.98 11.13 -2.21
C GLU A 288 10.93 10.97 -3.32
N ALA A 289 9.96 11.88 -3.40
CA ALA A 289 9.06 11.97 -4.54
C ALA A 289 9.81 12.30 -5.83
N TYR A 290 10.60 13.38 -5.84
CA TYR A 290 11.44 13.75 -7.00
C TYR A 290 12.39 12.63 -7.41
N LYS A 291 13.04 11.98 -6.44
CA LYS A 291 13.96 10.85 -6.69
C LYS A 291 13.27 9.71 -7.42
N PHE A 292 12.09 9.29 -6.98
CA PHE A 292 11.35 8.20 -7.63
C PHE A 292 10.74 8.63 -8.97
N ILE A 293 10.25 9.86 -9.09
CA ILE A 293 9.81 10.45 -10.38
C ILE A 293 10.94 10.40 -11.40
N ASN A 294 12.15 10.83 -11.02
CA ASN A 294 13.33 10.79 -11.89
C ASN A 294 13.74 9.35 -12.22
N THR A 295 13.63 8.42 -11.26
CA THR A 295 13.93 7.00 -11.49
C THR A 295 12.98 6.38 -12.53
N VAL A 296 11.68 6.63 -12.44
CA VAL A 296 10.72 6.16 -13.47
C VAL A 296 10.91 6.90 -14.79
N HIS A 297 11.18 8.21 -14.76
CA HIS A 297 11.49 8.99 -15.96
C HIS A 297 12.68 8.41 -16.73
N ASP A 298 13.80 8.18 -16.06
CA ASP A 298 15.01 7.66 -16.71
C ASP A 298 14.80 6.23 -17.20
N GLY A 299 13.96 5.43 -16.53
CA GLY A 299 13.56 4.10 -17.02
C GLY A 299 12.83 4.14 -18.37
N VAL A 300 12.15 5.25 -18.69
CA VAL A 300 11.46 5.46 -19.97
C VAL A 300 12.33 6.20 -20.98
N PHE A 301 13.04 7.26 -20.56
CA PHE A 301 13.66 8.23 -21.47
C PHE A 301 15.19 8.16 -21.52
N ASN A 302 15.86 7.74 -20.44
CA ASN A 302 17.32 7.68 -20.32
C ASN A 302 17.82 6.33 -19.74
N PRO A 303 17.36 5.17 -20.25
CA PRO A 303 17.53 3.91 -19.55
C PRO A 303 18.99 3.46 -19.48
N GLU A 304 19.36 2.85 -18.36
CA GLU A 304 20.69 2.31 -18.11
C GLU A 304 21.08 1.24 -19.14
N GLU A 305 22.27 1.38 -19.75
CA GLU A 305 22.81 0.45 -20.74
C GLU A 305 22.84 -0.99 -20.20
N GLY A 306 22.34 -1.95 -20.99
CA GLY A 306 22.11 -3.34 -20.55
C GLY A 306 20.75 -3.60 -19.89
N THR A 307 19.94 -2.57 -19.63
CA THR A 307 18.50 -2.75 -19.41
C THR A 307 17.86 -3.18 -20.73
N VAL A 308 17.15 -4.31 -20.75
CA VAL A 308 16.49 -4.81 -21.97
C VAL A 308 15.03 -5.12 -21.65
N CYS A 309 14.10 -4.38 -22.28
CA CYS A 309 12.74 -4.88 -22.44
C CYS A 309 12.74 -5.96 -23.53
N TRP A 310 12.51 -7.20 -23.11
CA TRP A 310 12.42 -8.36 -24.02
C TRP A 310 11.17 -8.34 -24.92
N VAL A 311 10.15 -7.53 -24.60
CA VAL A 311 8.93 -7.37 -25.42
C VAL A 311 9.17 -6.44 -26.60
N TYR A 312 9.91 -5.34 -26.39
CA TYR A 312 10.10 -4.28 -27.39
C TYR A 312 11.52 -4.20 -28.00
N ALA A 313 12.44 -5.07 -27.56
CA ALA A 313 13.86 -5.03 -27.92
C ALA A 313 14.51 -3.65 -27.73
N LYS A 314 14.04 -2.89 -26.74
CA LYS A 314 14.48 -1.53 -26.39
C LYS A 314 14.75 -1.43 -24.89
N PRO A 315 15.63 -0.53 -24.44
CA PRO A 315 15.98 -0.40 -23.03
C PRO A 315 14.93 0.35 -22.19
N SER A 316 13.91 0.96 -22.81
CA SER A 316 12.91 1.84 -22.18
C SER A 316 11.65 1.10 -21.71
N GLY A 317 11.15 1.39 -20.51
CA GLY A 317 9.84 0.90 -20.03
C GLY A 317 9.42 1.48 -18.67
N ILE A 318 8.13 1.35 -18.32
CA ILE A 318 7.64 1.57 -16.94
C ILE A 318 7.53 0.21 -16.25
N TRP A 319 8.32 0.01 -15.21
CA TRP A 319 8.42 -1.27 -14.49
C TRP A 319 7.47 -1.39 -13.29
N GLU A 320 7.16 -2.64 -12.94
CA GLU A 320 6.47 -3.05 -11.71
C GLU A 320 7.21 -2.59 -10.44
N LYS A 321 8.54 -2.72 -10.46
CA LYS A 321 9.49 -2.49 -9.36
C LYS A 321 10.86 -2.06 -9.91
N TYR A 322 11.62 -1.29 -9.12
CA TYR A 322 12.91 -0.67 -9.50
C TYR A 322 14.05 -1.07 -8.54
N ASP A 323 15.31 -0.92 -8.95
CA ASP A 323 16.50 -1.18 -8.12
C ASP A 323 16.91 0.08 -7.35
N ALA A 324 16.75 0.08 -6.01
CA ALA A 324 17.07 1.20 -5.12
C ALA A 324 18.52 1.72 -5.26
N ARG A 325 19.43 0.90 -5.80
CA ARG A 325 20.85 1.21 -5.97
C ARG A 325 21.15 2.07 -7.20
N SER A 326 20.21 2.22 -8.14
CA SER A 326 20.37 3.05 -9.35
C SER A 326 19.21 4.03 -9.50
N SER A 327 19.52 5.31 -9.74
CA SER A 327 18.53 6.31 -10.15
C SER A 327 18.20 6.24 -11.64
N ARG A 328 18.91 5.43 -12.44
CA ARG A 328 18.79 5.38 -13.91
C ARG A 328 17.65 4.46 -14.41
N GLY A 329 16.60 4.35 -13.62
CA GLY A 329 15.39 3.57 -13.95
C GLY A 329 15.58 2.07 -14.15
N LYS A 330 16.66 1.51 -13.62
CA LYS A 330 16.93 0.08 -13.68
C LYS A 330 15.80 -0.73 -13.00
N PRO A 331 15.24 -1.76 -13.67
CA PRO A 331 14.20 -2.59 -13.07
C PRO A 331 14.70 -3.41 -11.89
N GLY A 332 13.79 -3.68 -10.95
CA GLY A 332 13.99 -4.63 -9.86
C GLY A 332 13.92 -6.09 -10.31
N GLY A 333 14.12 -7.03 -9.39
CA GLY A 333 14.17 -8.47 -9.68
C GLY A 333 13.80 -9.36 -8.49
N GLY A 334 14.22 -10.63 -8.55
CA GLY A 334 14.03 -11.60 -7.46
C GLY A 334 12.73 -12.42 -7.51
N GLY A 335 12.61 -13.32 -6.54
CA GLY A 335 11.48 -14.21 -6.27
C GLY A 335 10.91 -14.97 -7.48
N GLU A 336 9.59 -15.16 -7.48
CA GLU A 336 8.89 -16.19 -8.26
C GLU A 336 8.76 -15.92 -9.77
N TYR A 337 8.93 -14.68 -10.24
CA TYR A 337 8.71 -14.31 -11.64
C TYR A 337 9.50 -13.08 -12.08
N VAL A 338 9.80 -12.99 -13.38
CA VAL A 338 10.48 -11.85 -14.00
C VAL A 338 9.68 -10.54 -13.86
N VAL A 339 10.36 -9.41 -13.70
CA VAL A 339 9.74 -8.08 -13.60
C VAL A 339 8.74 -7.82 -14.74
N GLN A 340 7.60 -7.21 -14.42
CA GLN A 340 6.55 -6.88 -15.39
C GLN A 340 6.63 -5.41 -15.84
N GLU A 341 6.15 -5.14 -17.06
CA GLU A 341 6.09 -3.81 -17.69
C GLU A 341 4.64 -3.27 -17.72
N GLY A 342 4.47 -1.97 -17.96
CA GLY A 342 3.16 -1.35 -18.19
C GLY A 342 2.33 -1.20 -16.92
N PHE A 343 3.00 -1.10 -15.77
CA PHE A 343 2.35 -1.39 -14.51
C PHE A 343 1.48 -0.23 -13.99
N GLY A 344 0.16 -0.41 -14.01
CA GLY A 344 -0.81 0.65 -13.68
C GLY A 344 -0.65 1.29 -12.30
N TRP A 345 -0.14 0.57 -11.29
CA TRP A 345 0.16 1.18 -9.98
C TRP A 345 1.34 2.15 -10.04
N THR A 346 2.31 1.92 -10.94
CA THR A 346 3.49 2.78 -11.12
C THR A 346 3.07 4.04 -11.85
N ASN A 347 2.27 3.89 -12.91
CA ASN A 347 1.67 5.02 -13.63
C ASN A 347 0.91 5.94 -12.68
N GLY A 348 -0.03 5.37 -11.90
CA GLY A 348 -0.88 6.12 -11.00
C GLY A 348 -0.14 6.78 -9.82
N ALA A 349 0.82 6.06 -9.21
CA ALA A 349 1.66 6.62 -8.16
C ALA A 349 2.50 7.81 -8.67
N ILE A 350 3.07 7.70 -9.87
CA ILE A 350 3.92 8.76 -10.44
C ILE A 350 3.10 9.99 -10.83
N MET A 351 1.91 9.83 -11.42
CA MET A 351 0.99 10.94 -11.67
C MET A 351 0.70 11.73 -10.38
N ASP A 352 0.37 11.01 -9.30
CA ASP A 352 -0.04 11.65 -8.06
C ASP A 352 1.14 12.26 -7.31
N LEU A 353 2.32 11.62 -7.31
CA LEU A 353 3.55 12.22 -6.80
C LEU A 353 3.91 13.52 -7.54
N ILE A 354 3.79 13.55 -8.88
CA ILE A 354 3.98 14.78 -9.69
C ILE A 354 2.95 15.85 -9.29
N ASN A 355 1.68 15.48 -9.10
CA ASN A 355 0.63 16.38 -8.65
C ASN A 355 0.90 16.96 -7.25
N MET A 356 1.28 16.13 -6.26
CA MET A 356 1.61 16.57 -4.91
C MET A 356 2.82 17.51 -4.87
N VAL A 357 3.92 17.13 -5.53
CA VAL A 357 5.14 17.96 -5.60
C VAL A 357 4.87 19.32 -6.23
N ASN A 358 4.03 19.38 -7.27
CA ASN A 358 3.61 20.65 -7.86
C ASN A 358 2.76 21.50 -6.89
N ARG A 359 1.86 20.89 -6.10
CA ARG A 359 1.06 21.62 -5.09
C ARG A 359 1.96 22.19 -3.97
N GLU A 360 2.91 21.40 -3.47
CA GLU A 360 3.90 21.84 -2.48
C GLU A 360 4.74 23.02 -2.99
N ALA A 361 5.26 22.93 -4.23
CA ALA A 361 6.01 24.01 -4.85
C ALA A 361 5.16 25.29 -5.04
N MET A 362 3.87 25.17 -5.36
CA MET A 362 2.96 26.32 -5.46
C MET A 362 2.65 26.95 -4.09
N SER A 363 2.47 26.14 -3.04
CA SER A 363 2.29 26.62 -1.67
C SER A 363 3.52 27.43 -1.19
N ALA A 364 4.73 26.90 -1.42
CA ALA A 364 5.98 27.59 -1.09
C ALA A 364 6.18 28.91 -1.84
N ARG A 365 5.67 29.02 -3.08
CA ARG A 365 5.71 30.29 -3.86
C ARG A 365 4.75 31.35 -3.30
N GLY A 366 3.58 30.95 -2.81
CA GLY A 366 2.66 31.85 -2.09
C GLY A 366 3.30 32.44 -0.82
N ALA A 367 4.26 31.72 -0.23
CA ALA A 367 5.08 32.16 0.90
C ALA A 367 6.43 32.81 0.50
N GLY A 368 6.65 33.13 -0.78
CA GLY A 368 7.80 33.92 -1.25
C GLY A 368 9.00 33.14 -1.83
N GLY A 369 8.94 31.82 -1.95
CA GLY A 369 10.06 31.00 -2.46
C GLY A 369 10.23 31.01 -3.98
N ARG A 370 11.31 31.62 -4.51
CA ARG A 370 11.72 31.55 -5.94
C ARG A 370 12.78 30.46 -6.22
N VAL A 371 12.46 29.19 -5.97
CA VAL A 371 13.28 28.04 -6.45
C VAL A 371 12.32 26.91 -6.91
N LEU A 372 12.78 26.01 -7.79
CA LEU A 372 12.01 24.92 -8.42
C LEU A 372 10.90 25.37 -9.39
N PHE A 373 11.25 25.88 -10.59
CA PHE A 373 10.29 26.11 -11.69
C PHE A 373 10.51 25.24 -12.94
N ALA A 374 11.73 24.74 -13.20
CA ALA A 374 12.05 24.12 -14.50
C ALA A 374 11.38 22.77 -14.79
N ILE A 375 11.15 21.92 -13.76
CA ILE A 375 10.87 20.49 -13.98
C ILE A 375 9.37 20.20 -14.16
N GLY A 376 8.50 20.77 -13.31
CA GLY A 376 7.07 20.38 -13.26
C GLY A 376 6.27 20.64 -14.54
N PHE A 377 6.68 21.60 -15.37
CA PHE A 377 5.93 22.01 -16.56
C PHE A 377 6.18 21.12 -17.79
N GLN A 378 7.36 20.49 -17.92
CA GLN A 378 7.61 19.52 -18.99
C GLN A 378 6.91 18.18 -18.72
N PHE A 379 6.95 17.70 -17.47
CA PHE A 379 6.36 16.40 -17.10
C PHE A 379 4.86 16.30 -17.39
N LYS A 380 4.06 17.34 -17.10
CA LYS A 380 2.60 17.30 -17.29
C LYS A 380 2.18 17.14 -18.76
N ARG A 381 2.99 17.62 -19.72
CA ARG A 381 2.73 17.42 -21.16
C ARG A 381 3.23 16.08 -21.69
N ILE A 382 4.37 15.60 -21.21
CA ILE A 382 5.00 14.37 -21.73
C ILE A 382 4.24 13.12 -21.24
N PHE A 383 3.87 13.05 -19.97
CA PHE A 383 3.20 11.86 -19.43
C PHE A 383 1.72 11.74 -19.87
N CYS A 384 0.94 12.83 -19.88
CA CYS A 384 -0.47 12.76 -20.33
C CYS A 384 -0.62 12.24 -21.77
N GLY A 385 0.33 12.53 -22.66
CA GLY A 385 0.32 11.97 -24.03
C GLY A 385 0.66 10.47 -24.10
N LEU A 386 1.56 9.98 -23.24
CA LEU A 386 1.98 8.58 -23.24
C LEU A 386 0.95 7.63 -22.59
N ILE A 387 0.29 8.10 -21.52
CA ILE A 387 -0.67 7.29 -20.75
C ILE A 387 -1.91 6.91 -21.55
N VAL A 388 -2.41 7.81 -22.41
CA VAL A 388 -3.52 7.51 -23.34
C VAL A 388 -3.15 6.35 -24.27
N PHE A 389 -1.88 6.20 -24.64
CA PHE A 389 -1.41 5.12 -25.49
C PHE A 389 -1.25 3.78 -24.74
N VAL A 390 -0.86 3.82 -23.45
CA VAL A 390 -0.64 2.61 -22.62
C VAL A 390 -1.93 2.07 -21.98
N LEU A 391 -2.97 2.90 -21.81
CA LEU A 391 -4.29 2.48 -21.31
C LEU A 391 -5.26 2.03 -22.42
N SER A 392 -4.84 2.09 -23.70
CA SER A 392 -5.67 1.75 -24.86
C SER A 392 -5.28 0.41 -25.53
N ILE A 393 -4.55 -0.45 -24.80
CA ILE A 393 -4.11 -1.80 -25.21
C ILE A 393 -4.40 -2.76 -24.05
#